data_AF-A0A4Q8L3Q4-F1
#
_entry.id   AF-A0A4Q8L3Q4-F1
#
_cell.length_a   1.000
_cell.length_b   1.000
_cell.length_c   1.000
_cell.angle_alpha   90.00
_cell.angle_beta   90.00
_cell.angle_gamma   90.00
#
_symmetry.space_group_name_H-M   'P 1'
#
loop_
_entity.id
_entity.type
_entity.pdbx_description
1 polymer ?
#
loop_
_entity_poly.entity_id
_entity_poly.type
_entity_poly.pdbx_seq_one_letter_code
_entity_poly.pdbx_strand_id
1 'polypeptide(L)' 'MKIEKVYVLIFFGCLLLSSITFLAYDHVNEEIKKYIIWVNILFFIIVLAMILYAKLILKK' A
#
# COMPACT_ATOMS: atom_id res chain seq x y z
N MET A 1 10.41 6.77 -17.42
CA MET A 1 9.44 5.92 -18.13
C MET A 1 9.33 4.45 -17.67
N LYS A 2 10.40 3.66 -17.46
CA LYS A 2 10.25 2.26 -16.95
C LYS A 2 9.91 2.18 -15.46
N ILE A 3 10.57 2.98 -14.62
CA ILE A 3 10.42 2.96 -13.16
C ILE A 3 9.05 3.50 -12.69
N GLU A 4 8.53 4.56 -13.33
CA GLU A 4 7.19 5.12 -12.99
C GLU A 4 6.06 4.10 -13.20
N LYS A 5 6.12 3.30 -14.27
CA LYS A 5 5.13 2.25 -14.51
C LYS A 5 5.14 1.18 -13.42
N VAL A 6 6.33 0.85 -12.89
CA VAL A 6 6.49 -0.09 -11.78
C VAL A 6 5.90 0.50 -10.50
N TYR A 7 6.14 1.78 -10.21
CA TYR A 7 5.54 2.46 -9.06
C TYR A 7 4.02 2.49 -9.12
N VAL A 8 3.45 2.79 -10.29
CA VAL A 8 1.99 2.77 -10.49
C VAL A 8 1.43 1.36 -10.27
N LEU A 9 2.09 0.33 -10.79
CA LEU A 9 1.70 -1.07 -10.56
C LEU A 9 1.72 -1.46 -9.08
N ILE A 10 2.78 -1.09 -8.35
CA ILE A 10 2.91 -1.36 -6.92
C ILE A 10 1.82 -0.62 -6.14
N PHE A 11 1.57 0.64 -6.46
CA PHE A 11 0.52 1.45 -5.83
C PHE A 11 -0.86 0.81 -6.00
N PHE A 12 -1.23 0.44 -7.24
CA PHE A 12 -2.49 -0.24 -7.50
C PHE A 12 -2.57 -1.62 -6.82
N GLY A 13 -1.47 -2.38 -6.80
CA GLY A 13 -1.40 -3.65 -6.09
C GLY A 13 -1.67 -3.50 -4.58
N CYS A 14 -1.02 -2.53 -3.94
CA CYS A 14 -1.25 -2.21 -2.52
C CYS A 14 -2.70 -1.79 -2.27
N LEU A 15 -3.30 -0.95 -3.12
CA LEU A 15 -4.69 -0.53 -3.01
C LEU A 15 -5.68 -1.68 -3.12
N LEU A 16 -5.49 -2.57 -4.10
CA LEU A 16 -6.37 -3.72 -4.32
C LEU A 16 -6.31 -4.69 -3.14
N LEU A 17 -5.11 -5.04 -2.69
CA LEU A 17 -4.92 -5.92 -1.53
C LEU A 17 -5.46 -5.28 -0.24
N SER A 18 -5.22 -3.98 -0.06
CA SER A 18 -5.79 -3.20 1.05
C SER A 18 -7.32 -3.27 1.05
N SER A 19 -7.93 -3.07 -0.11
CA SER A 19 -9.40 -3.08 -0.26
C SER A 19 -10.00 -4.46 0.01
N ILE A 20 -9.39 -5.53 -0.51
CA ILE A 20 -9.84 -6.91 -0.26
C ILE A 20 -9.70 -7.28 1.22
N THR A 21 -8.56 -6.95 1.83
CA THR A 21 -8.33 -7.24 3.25
C THR A 21 -9.25 -6.43 4.16
N PHE A 22 -9.56 -5.18 3.80
CA PHE A 22 -10.53 -4.35 4.52
C PHE A 22 -11.96 -4.89 4.39
N LEU A 23 -12.36 -5.35 3.21
CA LEU A 23 -13.67 -5.99 3.00
C LEU A 23 -13.83 -7.27 3.86
N ALA A 24 -12.75 -8.04 4.02
CA ALA A 24 -12.73 -9.22 4.86
C ALA A 24 -12.63 -8.92 6.37
N TYR A 25 -12.33 -7.67 6.77
CA TYR A 25 -12.00 -7.31 8.15
C TYR A 25 -13.10 -7.66 9.16
N ASP A 26 -14.37 -7.37 8.83
CA ASP A 26 -15.49 -7.66 9.71
C ASP A 26 -15.86 -9.16 9.77
N HIS A 27 -15.32 -9.96 8.84
CA HIS A 27 -15.65 -11.37 8.68
C HIS A 27 -14.60 -12.33 9.26
N VAL A 28 -13.54 -11.80 9.90
CA VAL A 28 -12.43 -12.60 10.43
C VAL A 28 -12.24 -12.42 11.94
N ASN A 29 -11.54 -13.35 12.57
CA ASN A 29 -11.23 -13.30 14.00
C ASN A 29 -10.31 -12.12 14.35
N GLU A 30 -10.34 -11.70 15.63
CA GLU A 30 -9.55 -10.57 16.16
C GLU A 30 -8.05 -10.67 15.90
N GLU A 31 -7.48 -11.88 15.95
CA GLU A 31 -6.07 -12.11 15.61
C GLU A 31 -5.78 -11.71 14.15
N ILE A 32 -6.64 -12.14 13.22
CA ILE A 32 -6.51 -11.83 11.79
C ILE A 32 -6.77 -10.34 11.54
N LYS A 33 -7.73 -9.73 12.22
CA LYS A 33 -7.97 -8.28 12.16
C LYS A 33 -6.71 -7.50 12.51
N LYS A 34 -5.97 -7.90 13.55
CA LYS A 34 -4.70 -7.28 13.93
C LYS A 34 -3.68 -7.38 12.79
N TYR A 35 -3.54 -8.56 12.16
CA TYR A 35 -2.65 -8.71 11.00
C TYR A 35 -3.08 -7.87 9.80
N ILE A 36 -4.38 -7.78 9.50
CA ILE A 36 -4.91 -6.94 8.42
C ILE A 36 -4.53 -5.47 8.65
N ILE A 37 -4.66 -4.97 9.89
CA ILE A 37 -4.24 -3.60 10.23
C ILE A 37 -2.74 -3.43 10.00
N TRP A 38 -1.90 -4.35 10.48
CA TRP A 38 -0.45 -4.28 10.30
C TRP A 38 -0.04 -4.27 8.82
N VAL A 39 -0.66 -5.11 7.99
CA VAL A 39 -0.40 -5.15 6.55
C VAL A 39 -0.81 -3.84 5.87
N ASN A 40 -1.96 -3.27 6.25
CA ASN A 40 -2.41 -1.99 5.71
C ASN A 40 -1.51 -0.82 6.12
N ILE A 41 -0.99 -0.82 7.36
CA ILE A 41 0.02 0.15 7.81
C ILE A 41 1.30 0.02 6.96
N LEU A 42 1.75 -1.20 6.69
CA LEU A 42 2.92 -1.44 5.83
C LEU A 42 2.71 -0.87 4.43
N PHE A 43 1.55 -1.12 3.81
CA PHE A 43 1.20 -0.56 2.50
C PHE A 43 1.19 0.97 2.52
N PHE A 44 0.65 1.58 3.57
CA PHE A 44 0.66 3.03 3.73
C PHE A 44 2.09 3.60 3.76
N ILE A 45 3.01 2.97 4.51
CA ILE A 45 4.43 3.38 4.55
C ILE A 45 5.08 3.27 3.17
N ILE A 46 4.80 2.20 2.42
CA ILE A 46 5.31 2.02 1.05
C ILE A 46 4.82 3.15 0.14
N VAL A 47 3.53 3.50 0.21
CA VAL A 47 2.96 4.62 -0.56
C VAL A 47 3.61 5.96 -0.19
N LEU A 48 3.81 6.22 1.10
CA LEU A 48 4.50 7.43 1.55
C LEU A 48 5.94 7.49 1.02
N ALA A 49 6.68 6.38 1.09
CA ALA A 49 8.04 6.31 0.54
C ALA A 49 8.07 6.60 -0.96
N MET A 50 7.09 6.09 -1.72
CA MET A 50 6.97 6.38 -3.16
C MET A 50 6.68 7.86 -3.43
N ILE A 51 5.80 8.49 -2.66
CA ILE A 51 5.50 9.94 -2.79
C ILE A 51 6.74 10.77 -2.48
N LEU A 52 7.47 10.45 -1.41
CA LEU A 52 8.72 11.13 -1.06
C LEU A 52 9.78 10.95 -2.15
N TYR A 53 9.94 9.74 -2.68
CA TYR A 53 10.86 9.45 -3.77
C TYR A 53 10.52 10.25 -5.03
N ALA A 54 9.25 10.26 -5.44
CA ALA A 54 8.79 11.05 -6.58
C ALA A 54 9.05 12.55 -6.37
N LYS A 55 8.78 13.07 -5.17
CA LYS A 55 9.03 14.48 -4.81
C LYS A 55 10.51 14.83 -4.84
N LEU A 56 11.40 13.92 -4.44
CA LEU A 56 12.85 14.12 -4.50
C LEU A 56 13.39 14.08 -5.93
N ILE A 57 12.85 13.20 -6.78
CA ILE A 57 13.19 13.18 -8.21
C ILE A 57 12.74 14.44 -8.92
N LEU A 58 11.51 14.90 -8.69
CA LEU A 58 10.97 16.10 -9.34
C LEU A 58 11.67 17.40 -8.91
N LYS A 59 12.39 17.37 -7.78
CA LYS A 59 13.19 18.48 -7.27
C LYS A 59 14.62 18.52 -7.83
N LYS A 60 15.04 17.48 -8.55
CA LYS A 60 16.37 17.32 -9.13
C LYS A 60 16.34 17.68 -10.61
#